data_AF-A0A091BWH0-F1
#
_entry.id   AF-A0A091BWH0-F1
#
_cell.length_a   1.000
_cell.length_b   1.000
_cell.length_c   1.000
_cell.angle_alpha   90.00
_cell.angle_beta   90.00
_cell.angle_gamma   90.00
#
_symmetry.space_group_name_H-M   'P 1'
#
loop_
_entity.id
_entity.type
_entity.pdbx_description
1 polymer ?
#
loop_
_entity_poly.entity_id
_entity_poly.type
_entity_poly.pdbx_seq_one_letter_code
_entity_poly.pdbx_strand_id
1 'polypeptide(L)'
;MGRLVDKNCLSTEKVGNKYYYSPILTEDESIHQTAAEVSEKTCAMKMSNVINDLLLKNDFTDEDLNNIEAMINEKRSYTVEHVKCTCV
;
A
#
# COMPACT_ATOMS: atom_id res chain seq x y z
N MET A 1 8.79 -3.50 20.51
CA MET A 1 8.28 -2.13 20.25
C MET A 1 9.30 -1.24 19.54
N GLY A 2 10.62 -1.35 19.78
CA GLY A 2 11.64 -0.59 19.04
C GLY A 2 11.51 -0.66 17.51
N ARG A 3 11.38 -1.85 16.92
CA ARG A 3 11.19 -2.02 15.47
C ARG A 3 9.97 -1.29 14.87
N LEU A 4 8.93 -1.01 15.65
CA LEU A 4 7.74 -0.27 15.19
C LEU A 4 7.94 1.25 15.32
N VAL A 5 8.75 1.67 16.29
CA VAL A 5 9.25 3.06 16.38
C VAL A 5 10.20 3.34 15.22
N ASP A 6 11.12 2.42 14.93
CA ASP A 6 12.09 2.53 13.82
C ASP A 6 11.41 2.57 12.44
N LYS A 7 10.18 2.04 12.35
CA LYS A 7 9.34 2.07 11.14
C LYS A 7 8.39 3.27 11.09
N ASN A 8 8.52 4.23 12.00
CA ASN A 8 7.62 5.38 12.15
C ASN A 8 6.13 5.01 12.36
N CYS A 9 5.84 3.79 12.82
CA CYS A 9 4.46 3.39 13.11
C CYS A 9 4.04 3.85 14.52
N LEU A 10 5.00 3.98 15.45
CA LEU A 10 4.77 4.37 16.84
C LEU A 10 5.73 5.48 17.27
N SER A 11 5.19 6.49 17.95
CA SER A 11 5.98 7.48 18.68
C SER A 11 6.30 6.93 20.05
N THR A 12 7.43 7.36 20.61
CA THR A 12 7.80 7.01 21.98
C THR A 12 8.08 8.28 22.77
N GLU A 13 7.40 8.41 23.92
CA GLU A 13 7.66 9.44 24.91
C GLU A 13 8.19 8.76 26.19
N LYS A 14 9.33 9.24 26.71
CA LYS A 14 9.88 8.75 27.97
C LYS A 14 9.48 9.68 29.10
N VAL A 15 8.70 9.17 30.05
CA VAL A 15 8.30 9.89 31.26
C VAL A 15 8.84 9.12 32.47
N GLY A 16 9.89 9.65 33.09
CA GLY A 16 10.63 8.98 34.17
C GLY A 16 11.28 7.67 33.71
N ASN A 17 10.93 6.56 34.36
CA ASN A 17 11.41 5.20 34.01
C ASN A 17 10.44 4.43 33.09
N LYS A 18 9.41 5.10 32.55
CA LYS A 18 8.40 4.47 31.68
C LYS A 18 8.46 5.05 30.27
N TYR A 19 8.13 4.21 29.29
CA TYR A 19 7.96 4.57 27.89
C TYR A 19 6.48 4.49 27.53
N TYR A 20 5.95 5.58 26.99
CA TYR A 20 4.62 5.68 26.43
C TYR A 20 4.72 5.58 24.91
N TYR A 21 3.84 4.81 24.30
CA TYR A 21 3.82 4.62 22.85
C TYR A 21 2.47 5.06 22.30
N SER A 22 2.49 5.87 21.25
CA SER A 22 1.29 6.37 20.57
C SER A 22 1.40 6.09 19.06
N PRO A 23 0.30 5.76 18.36
CA PRO A 23 0.33 5.60 16.91
C PRO A 23 0.71 6.93 16.25
N ILE A 24 1.66 6.89 15.31
CA ILE A 24 2.01 8.04 14.46
C ILE A 24 1.14 8.06 13.21
N LEU A 25 0.69 6.89 12.77
CA LEU A 25 -0.08 6.71 11.53
C LEU A 25 -1.53 6.33 11.87
N THR A 26 -2.44 6.92 11.11
CA THR A 26 -3.82 6.45 10.98
C THR A 26 -3.87 5.13 10.21
N GLU A 27 -5.01 4.43 10.28
CA GLU A 27 -5.23 3.18 9.55
C GLU A 27 -5.09 3.38 8.03
N ASP A 28 -5.67 4.46 7.50
CA ASP A 28 -5.57 4.83 6.09
C ASP A 28 -4.12 5.09 5.66
N GLU A 29 -3.35 5.84 6.45
CA GLU A 29 -1.93 6.10 6.16
C GLU A 29 -1.11 4.79 6.17
N SER A 30 -1.43 3.86 7.08
CA SER A 30 -0.79 2.55 7.13
C SER A 30 -1.12 1.70 5.89
N ILE A 31 -2.34 1.76 5.39
CA ILE A 31 -2.76 1.07 4.15
C ILE A 31 -2.00 1.66 2.95
N HIS A 32 -1.94 2.99 2.84
CA HIS A 32 -1.19 3.67 1.78
C HIS A 32 0.29 3.34 1.80
N GLN A 33 0.92 3.32 2.98
CA GLN A 33 2.33 2.93 3.11
C GLN A 33 2.54 1.48 2.66
N THR A 34 1.63 0.57 3.02
CA THR A 34 1.71 -0.83 2.59
C THR A 34 1.62 -0.95 1.06
N ALA A 35 0.70 -0.21 0.43
CA ALA A 35 0.57 -0.17 -1.02
C ALA A 35 1.85 0.37 -1.70
N ALA A 36 2.46 1.42 -1.15
CA ALA A 36 3.73 1.95 -1.63
C ALA A 36 4.87 0.91 -1.52
N GLU A 37 4.99 0.22 -0.38
CA GLU A 37 5.99 -0.84 -0.21
C GLU A 37 5.80 -1.99 -1.19
N VAL A 38 4.56 -2.40 -1.45
CA VAL A 38 4.24 -3.43 -2.45
C VAL A 38 4.65 -2.96 -3.84
N SER A 39 4.41 -1.71 -4.18
CA SER A 39 4.82 -1.10 -5.44
C SER A 39 6.34 -1.13 -5.62
N GLU A 40 7.10 -0.72 -4.60
CA GLU A 40 8.56 -0.70 -4.64
C GLU A 40 9.19 -2.10 -4.74
N LYS A 41 8.62 -3.07 -4.02
CA LYS A 41 9.15 -4.45 -3.96
C LYS A 41 8.69 -5.32 -5.12
N THR A 42 7.69 -4.90 -5.89
CA THR A 42 7.13 -5.67 -6.99
C THR A 42 7.70 -5.21 -8.31
N CYS A 43 8.19 -6.16 -9.11
CA CYS A 43 8.59 -5.89 -10.48
C CYS A 43 7.43 -5.21 -11.24
N ALA A 44 7.68 -4.08 -11.91
CA ALA A 44 6.66 -3.35 -12.66
C ALA A 44 5.90 -4.23 -13.68
N MET A 45 6.56 -5.23 -14.26
CA MET A 45 5.93 -6.18 -15.19
C MET A 45 4.98 -7.18 -14.50
N LYS A 46 5.10 -7.39 -13.19
CA LYS A 46 4.28 -8.33 -12.40
C LYS A 46 3.16 -7.65 -11.63
N MET A 47 3.08 -6.32 -11.64
CA MET A 47 2.09 -5.56 -10.87
C MET A 47 0.65 -5.92 -11.25
N SER A 48 0.37 -6.15 -12.53
CA SER A 48 -0.95 -6.60 -12.99
C SER A 48 -1.37 -7.92 -12.36
N ASN A 49 -0.44 -8.86 -12.18
CA ASN A 49 -0.74 -10.15 -11.56
C ASN A 49 -1.10 -9.97 -10.08
N VAL A 50 -0.41 -9.07 -9.37
CA VAL A 50 -0.73 -8.75 -7.96
C VAL A 50 -2.14 -8.16 -7.85
N ILE A 51 -2.51 -7.22 -8.71
CA ILE A 51 -3.85 -6.63 -8.72
C ILE A 51 -4.91 -7.71 -8.98
N ASN A 52 -4.69 -8.58 -9.98
CA ASN A 52 -5.62 -9.66 -10.30
C ASN A 52 -5.78 -10.65 -9.13
N ASP A 53 -4.68 -11.00 -8.47
CA ASP A 53 -4.69 -11.86 -7.28
C ASP A 53 -5.50 -11.25 -6.14
N LEU A 54 -5.38 -9.94 -5.91
CA LEU A 54 -6.14 -9.24 -4.87
C LEU A 54 -7.63 -9.18 -5.21
N LEU A 55 -7.98 -8.94 -6.47
CA LEU A 55 -9.36 -8.96 -6.94
C LEU A 55 -10.02 -10.35 -6.77
N LEU A 56 -9.26 -11.42 -7.00
CA LEU A 56 -9.78 -12.79 -6.91
C LEU A 56 -9.88 -13.33 -5.48
N LYS A 57 -9.01 -12.88 -4.57
CA LYS A 57 -8.89 -13.44 -3.21
C LYS A 57 -9.76 -12.75 -2.16
N ASN A 58 -10.30 -11.58 -2.46
CA ASN A 58 -11.06 -10.78 -1.51
C ASN A 58 -12.49 -10.56 -2.00
N ASP A 59 -13.39 -10.36 -1.05
CA ASP A 59 -14.76 -9.96 -1.35
C ASP A 59 -14.81 -8.46 -1.63
N PHE A 60 -15.62 -8.06 -2.60
CA PHE A 60 -15.86 -6.67 -2.97
C PHE A 60 -17.36 -6.42 -3.07
N THR A 61 -17.80 -5.23 -2.70
CA THR A 61 -19.15 -4.77 -3.02
C THR A 61 -19.21 -4.29 -4.47
N ASP A 62 -20.42 -4.17 -5.02
CA ASP A 62 -20.61 -3.60 -6.36
C ASP A 62 -20.10 -2.15 -6.42
N GLU A 63 -20.23 -1.38 -5.33
CA GLU A 63 -19.71 -0.01 -5.25
C GLU A 63 -18.17 0.01 -5.35
N ASP A 64 -17.49 -0.91 -4.66
CA ASP A 64 -16.02 -1.04 -4.73
C ASP A 64 -15.56 -1.34 -6.17
N LEU A 65 -16.24 -2.27 -6.85
CA LEU A 65 -15.92 -2.63 -8.23
C LEU A 65 -16.17 -1.47 -9.21
N ASN A 66 -17.27 -0.71 -9.01
CA ASN A 66 -17.55 0.48 -9.81
C ASN A 66 -16.45 1.55 -9.66
N ASN A 67 -15.98 1.77 -8.42
CA ASN A 67 -14.90 2.71 -8.14
C ASN A 67 -13.58 2.25 -8.80
N ILE A 68 -13.26 0.96 -8.71
CA ILE A 68 -12.07 0.38 -9.36
C ILE A 68 -12.17 0.51 -10.90
N GLU A 69 -13.33 0.24 -11.49
CA GLU A 69 -13.54 0.36 -12.93
C GLU A 69 -13.36 1.81 -13.41
N ALA A 70 -13.88 2.79 -12.67
CA ALA A 70 -13.68 4.20 -12.96
C ALA A 70 -12.18 4.57 -12.97
N MET A 71 -11.42 4.12 -11.96
CA MET A 71 -9.96 4.34 -11.90
C MET A 71 -9.22 3.67 -13.06
N ILE A 72 -9.62 2.46 -13.46
CA ILE A 72 -9.02 1.77 -14.61
C ILE A 72 -9.27 2.55 -15.90
N ASN A 73 -10.50 3.06 -16.10
CA ASN A 73 -10.84 3.82 -17.29
C ASN A 73 -10.07 5.14 -17.38
N GLU A 74 -9.87 5.81 -16.25
CA GLU A 74 -8.96 6.95 -16.18
C GLU A 74 -7.54 6.53 -16.60
N LYS A 75 -7.04 5.42 -16.03
CA LYS A 75 -5.69 4.90 -16.26
C LYS A 75 -5.38 4.53 -17.70
N ARG A 76 -6.39 4.07 -18.46
CA ARG A 76 -6.26 3.76 -19.89
C ARG A 76 -5.80 4.96 -20.71
N SER A 77 -6.08 6.19 -20.26
CA SER A 77 -5.71 7.41 -20.98
C SER A 77 -4.20 7.68 -21.00
N TYR A 78 -3.42 7.02 -20.13
CA TYR A 78 -1.99 7.23 -19.97
C TYR A 78 -1.20 5.91 -19.93
N THR A 79 -1.71 4.87 -20.60
CA THR A 79 -1.00 3.60 -20.75
C THR A 79 0.20 3.71 -21.69
N VAL A 80 1.24 2.93 -21.41
CA VAL A 80 2.42 2.77 -22.25
C VAL A 80 2.37 1.43 -23.01
N GLU A 81 2.95 1.37 -24.21
CA GLU A 81 2.99 0.12 -25.00
C GLU A 81 3.83 -0.98 -24.34
N HIS A 82 4.91 -0.61 -23.66
CA HIS A 82 5.81 -1.55 -23.01
C HIS A 82 6.24 -1.07 -21.61
N VAL A 83 6.02 -1.93 -20.61
CA VAL A 83 6.51 -1.72 -19.24
C VAL A 83 7.92 -2.27 -19.12
N LYS A 84 8.87 -1.42 -18.69
CA LYS A 84 10.26 -1.86 -18.43
C LYS A 84 10.35 -2.61 -17.10
N CYS A 85 11.19 -3.63 -17.05
CA CYS A 85 11.51 -4.31 -15.81
C CYS A 85 12.26 -3.36 -14.85
N THR A 86 11.86 -3.34 -13.59
CA THR A 86 12.49 -2.53 -12.52
C THR A 86 13.26 -3.39 -11.52
N CYS A 87 13.47 -4.68 -11.81
CA CYS A 87 14.30 -5.53 -10.95
C CYS A 87 15.77 -5.14 -11.12
N VAL A 88 16.43 -4.84 -10.00
CA VAL A 88 17.88 -4.61 -9.88
C VAL A 88 18.57 -5.90 -9.50
#